data_AF-A0A484Z5R6-F1
#
_entry.id   AF-A0A484Z5R6-F1
#
_cell.length_a   1.000
_cell.length_b   1.000
_cell.length_c   1.000
_cell.angle_alpha   90.00
_cell.angle_beta   90.00
_cell.angle_gamma   90.00
#
_symmetry.space_group_name_H-M   'P 1'
#
loop_
_entity.id
_entity.type
_entity.pdbx_description
1 polymer ?
#
loop_
_entity_poly.entity_id
_entity_poly.type
_entity_poly.pdbx_seq_one_letter_code
_entity_poly.pdbx_strand_id
1 'polypeptide(L)'
;MPDNPVKAKISVMNWVQAADDATKVTPEDGLKDADKLDSNIRILFSLAGNYLANQNPDLHQATRVLEDESKIQFIVASDLYMTPSARYADLLLPETSFMERWNIGETWVRQAILSCQKN
;
A
#
# COMPACT_ATOMS: atom_id res chain seq x y z
N MET A 1 6.42 -18.87 -8.14
CA MET A 1 6.08 -18.59 -6.73
C MET A 1 4.97 -19.54 -6.32
N PRO A 2 4.95 -20.05 -5.07
CA PRO A 2 3.83 -20.82 -4.57
C PRO A 2 2.53 -19.99 -4.59
N ASP A 3 1.38 -20.66 -4.66
CA ASP A 3 0.09 -19.98 -4.65
C ASP A 3 -0.15 -19.23 -3.34
N ASN A 4 -0.57 -17.97 -3.43
CA ASN A 4 -0.95 -17.19 -2.26
C ASN A 4 -2.20 -17.80 -1.61
N PRO A 5 -2.15 -18.26 -0.34
CA PRO A 5 -3.32 -18.83 0.33
C PRO A 5 -4.42 -17.80 0.61
N VAL A 6 -4.08 -16.50 0.71
CA VAL A 6 -5.05 -15.43 0.93
C VAL A 6 -5.53 -14.89 -0.42
N LYS A 7 -6.79 -15.16 -0.76
CA LYS A 7 -7.43 -14.67 -2.00
C LYS A 7 -8.24 -13.39 -1.80
N ALA A 8 -8.61 -13.09 -0.56
CA ALA A 8 -9.36 -11.89 -0.18
C ALA A 8 -8.67 -10.62 -0.67
N LYS A 9 -9.45 -9.69 -1.22
CA LYS A 9 -8.98 -8.37 -1.64
C LYS A 9 -9.87 -7.29 -1.06
N ILE A 10 -9.24 -6.24 -0.55
CA ILE A 10 -9.93 -5.04 -0.06
C ILE A 10 -9.57 -3.85 -0.92
N SER A 11 -10.44 -2.85 -0.94
CA SER A 11 -10.07 -1.52 -1.43
C SER A 11 -8.94 -0.96 -0.57
N VAL A 12 -8.00 -0.22 -1.18
CA VAL A 12 -7.00 0.52 -0.42
C VAL A 12 -7.67 1.46 0.58
N MET A 13 -8.83 2.02 0.25
CA MET A 13 -9.58 2.93 1.14
C MET A 13 -10.01 2.28 2.46
N ASN A 14 -10.06 0.95 2.53
CA ASN A 14 -10.56 0.21 3.68
C ASN A 14 -9.42 -0.23 4.62
N TRP A 15 -8.17 0.15 4.37
CA TRP A 15 -7.03 -0.33 5.17
C TRP A 15 -7.17 0.05 6.65
N VAL A 16 -7.68 1.26 6.93
CA VAL A 16 -7.93 1.73 8.31
C VAL A 16 -8.97 0.86 9.00
N GLN A 17 -10.08 0.56 8.32
CA GLN A 17 -11.14 -0.30 8.83
C GLN A 17 -10.65 -1.74 9.03
N ALA A 18 -9.87 -2.27 8.09
CA ALA A 18 -9.29 -3.61 8.16
C ALA A 18 -8.24 -3.75 9.27
N ALA A 19 -7.55 -2.67 9.63
CA ALA A 19 -6.62 -2.62 10.76
C ALA A 19 -7.36 -2.51 12.10
N ASP A 20 -8.39 -1.66 12.15
CA ASP A 20 -9.17 -1.41 13.36
C ASP A 20 -10.03 -2.63 13.75
N ASP A 21 -10.85 -3.10 12.82
CA ASP A 21 -11.79 -4.22 12.98
C ASP A 21 -12.14 -4.83 11.61
N ALA A 22 -11.48 -5.95 11.30
CA ALA A 22 -11.63 -6.67 10.05
C ALA A 22 -13.05 -7.23 9.81
N THR A 23 -13.85 -7.41 10.87
CA THR A 23 -15.22 -7.95 10.74
C THR A 23 -16.18 -6.96 10.08
N LYS A 24 -15.83 -5.68 10.11
CA LYS A 24 -16.58 -4.59 9.44
C LYS A 24 -16.21 -4.41 7.98
N VAL A 25 -15.27 -5.21 7.45
CA VAL A 25 -14.94 -5.19 6.02
C VAL A 25 -15.68 -6.34 5.35
N THR A 26 -16.87 -6.03 4.84
CA THR A 26 -17.77 -7.02 4.23
C THR A 26 -17.78 -6.91 2.71
N PRO A 27 -18.42 -7.86 1.98
CA PRO A 27 -18.61 -7.74 0.53
C PRO A 27 -19.32 -6.45 0.11
N GLU A 28 -20.21 -5.91 0.95
CA GLU A 28 -20.92 -4.65 0.71
C GLU A 28 -19.97 -3.43 0.78
N ASP A 29 -18.94 -3.52 1.62
CA ASP A 29 -17.89 -2.51 1.76
C ASP A 29 -16.77 -2.64 0.71
N GLY A 30 -16.88 -3.61 -0.20
CA GLY A 30 -15.91 -3.83 -1.28
C GLY A 30 -14.87 -4.91 -1.00
N LEU A 31 -15.09 -5.80 -0.03
CA LEU A 31 -14.37 -7.07 0.05
C LEU A 31 -14.67 -7.92 -1.19
N LYS A 32 -13.63 -8.47 -1.81
CA LYS A 32 -13.75 -9.36 -2.97
C LYS A 32 -13.07 -10.69 -2.68
N ASP A 33 -13.55 -11.74 -3.34
CA ASP A 33 -12.98 -13.09 -3.32
C ASP A 33 -12.96 -13.76 -1.92
N ALA A 34 -13.77 -13.26 -0.97
CA ALA A 34 -14.00 -13.80 0.36
C ALA A 34 -15.28 -13.22 1.00
N ASP A 35 -15.86 -13.91 1.98
CA ASP A 35 -17.03 -13.43 2.74
C ASP A 35 -16.63 -12.59 3.96
N LYS A 36 -15.43 -12.82 4.50
CA LYS A 36 -14.87 -12.11 5.64
C LYS A 36 -13.34 -12.10 5.59
N LEU A 37 -12.74 -11.21 6.37
CA LEU A 37 -11.32 -11.27 6.71
C LEU A 37 -11.14 -12.10 7.98
N ASP A 38 -10.17 -13.02 7.98
CA ASP A 38 -9.90 -13.89 9.14
C ASP A 38 -9.10 -13.19 10.26
N SER A 39 -8.47 -12.06 9.94
CA SER A 39 -7.65 -11.29 10.89
C SER A 39 -7.54 -9.82 10.47
N ASN A 40 -7.30 -8.95 11.46
CA ASN A 40 -6.93 -7.56 11.19
C ASN A 40 -5.59 -7.44 10.45
N ILE A 41 -5.46 -6.42 9.61
CA ILE A 41 -4.18 -6.06 8.99
C ILE A 41 -3.28 -5.44 10.06
N ARG A 42 -2.08 -6.01 10.23
CA ARG A 42 -1.10 -5.56 11.23
C ARG A 42 0.18 -5.00 10.65
N ILE A 43 0.45 -5.27 9.37
CA ILE A 43 1.70 -4.85 8.69
C ILE A 43 1.34 -4.05 7.44
N LEU A 44 2.00 -2.91 7.26
CA LEU A 44 1.83 -2.05 6.10
C LEU A 44 3.14 -1.91 5.33
N PHE A 45 3.03 -1.96 4.01
CA PHE A 45 4.10 -1.59 3.09
C PHE A 45 3.65 -0.37 2.30
N SER A 46 4.33 0.76 2.48
CA SER A 46 4.10 1.99 1.73
C SER A 46 5.28 2.23 0.79
N LEU A 47 5.06 2.10 -0.50
CA LEU A 47 6.11 2.25 -1.51
C LEU A 47 5.79 3.49 -2.37
N ALA A 48 6.69 4.46 -2.39
CA ALA A 48 6.54 5.73 -3.11
C ALA A 48 5.18 6.43 -2.83
N GLY A 49 4.71 6.39 -1.58
CA GLY A 49 3.32 6.69 -1.24
C GLY A 49 3.16 7.61 -0.02
N ASN A 50 2.28 8.60 -0.14
CA ASN A 50 1.89 9.48 0.96
C ASN A 50 0.41 9.30 1.36
N TYR A 51 -0.12 8.11 1.14
CA TYR A 51 -1.53 7.79 1.34
C TYR A 51 -1.90 7.35 2.76
N LEU A 52 -0.95 6.80 3.52
CA LEU A 52 -1.24 6.35 4.90
C LEU A 52 -1.71 7.53 5.77
N ALA A 53 -1.06 8.68 5.63
CA ALA A 53 -1.44 9.90 6.32
C ALA A 53 -2.01 10.95 5.35
N ASN A 54 -1.17 11.72 4.67
CA ASN A 54 -1.55 12.99 4.04
C ASN A 54 -2.64 12.92 2.97
N GLN A 55 -2.71 11.83 2.19
CA GLN A 55 -3.73 11.65 1.14
C GLN A 55 -4.90 10.77 1.59
N ASN A 56 -4.95 10.40 2.87
CA ASN A 56 -6.07 9.67 3.43
C ASN A 56 -7.30 10.59 3.55
N PRO A 57 -8.50 10.19 3.11
CA PRO A 57 -9.70 11.03 3.23
C PRO A 57 -10.02 11.45 4.66
N ASP A 58 -9.77 10.58 5.63
CA ASP A 58 -9.84 10.90 7.06
C ASP A 58 -8.46 10.76 7.68
N LEU A 59 -7.65 11.81 7.52
CA LEU A 59 -6.32 11.92 8.09
C LEU A 59 -6.32 11.69 9.61
N HIS A 60 -7.30 12.21 10.35
CA HIS A 60 -7.30 12.13 11.80
C HIS A 60 -7.60 10.71 12.29
N GLN A 61 -8.50 9.98 11.62
CA GLN A 61 -8.70 8.58 11.91
C GLN A 61 -7.47 7.74 11.56
N ALA A 62 -6.89 7.97 10.38
CA ALA A 62 -5.74 7.22 9.92
C ALA A 62 -4.53 7.39 10.85
N THR A 63 -4.22 8.62 11.26
CA THR A 63 -3.11 8.91 12.18
C THR A 63 -3.29 8.25 13.54
N ARG A 64 -4.50 8.25 14.11
CA ARG A 64 -4.78 7.50 15.35
C ARG A 64 -4.52 6.00 15.23
N VAL A 65 -4.82 5.40 14.08
CA VAL A 65 -4.55 3.97 13.83
C VAL A 65 -3.05 3.71 13.61
N LEU A 66 -2.33 4.64 12.97
CA LEU A 66 -0.88 4.52 12.77
C LEU A 66 -0.08 4.70 14.06
N GLU A 67 -0.58 5.50 15.01
CA GLU A 67 0.06 5.72 16.32
C GLU A 67 -0.23 4.61 17.34
N ASP A 68 -1.21 3.74 17.07
CA ASP A 68 -1.60 2.63 17.96
C ASP A 68 -0.88 1.32 17.59
N GLU A 69 0.19 1.00 18.32
CA GLU A 69 0.98 -0.23 18.15
C GLU A 69 0.17 -1.52 18.36
N SER A 70 -1.00 -1.45 19.01
CA SER A 70 -1.90 -2.61 19.14
C SER A 70 -2.67 -2.90 17.85
N LYS A 71 -2.78 -1.92 16.94
CA LYS A 71 -3.48 -1.99 15.65
C LYS A 71 -2.51 -2.32 14.53
N ILE A 72 -1.56 -1.43 14.26
CA ILE A 72 -0.50 -1.66 13.28
C ILE A 72 0.81 -1.93 14.03
N GLN A 73 1.39 -3.10 13.79
CA GLN A 73 2.57 -3.59 14.51
C GLN A 73 3.87 -3.34 13.77
N PHE A 74 3.80 -3.12 12.45
CA PHE A 74 4.98 -2.87 11.66
C PHE A 74 4.68 -2.13 10.35
N ILE A 75 5.44 -1.08 10.06
CA ILE A 75 5.31 -0.26 8.86
C ILE A 75 6.67 -0.20 8.17
N VAL A 76 6.71 -0.69 6.93
CA VAL A 76 7.83 -0.49 6.02
C VAL A 76 7.45 0.62 5.04
N ALA A 77 8.24 1.68 5.00
CA ALA A 77 8.11 2.73 4.00
C ALA A 77 9.35 2.77 3.11
N SER A 78 9.15 2.94 1.82
CA SER A 78 10.21 3.29 0.87
C SER A 78 9.80 4.58 0.18
N ASP A 79 10.61 5.61 0.30
CA ASP A 79 10.28 6.95 -0.22
C ASP A 79 11.55 7.74 -0.55
N LEU A 80 11.41 8.75 -1.42
CA LEU A 80 12.47 9.71 -1.75
C LEU A 80 12.63 10.78 -0.66
N TYR A 81 11.56 11.03 0.09
CA TYR A 81 11.51 12.07 1.11
C TYR A 81 10.96 11.52 2.42
N MET A 82 11.24 12.21 3.51
CA MET A 82 10.54 11.99 4.77
C MET A 82 9.11 12.55 4.70
N THR A 83 8.24 11.88 3.96
CA THR A 83 6.83 12.26 3.79
C THR A 83 6.06 12.14 5.12
N PRO A 84 4.91 12.82 5.28
CA PRO A 84 4.05 12.63 6.45
C PRO A 84 3.70 11.17 6.74
N SER A 85 3.54 10.34 5.69
CA SER A 85 3.31 8.90 5.86
C SER A 85 4.57 8.17 6.33
N ALA A 86 5.75 8.52 5.80
CA ALA A 86 7.03 7.92 6.20
C ALA A 86 7.40 8.17 7.68
N ARG A 87 6.85 9.21 8.31
CA ARG A 87 7.09 9.50 9.75
C ARG A 87 6.55 8.43 10.70
N TYR A 88 5.60 7.61 10.24
CA TYR A 88 5.05 6.50 11.00
C TYR A 88 5.79 5.18 10.72
N ALA A 89 6.82 5.17 9.88
CA ALA A 89 7.51 3.95 9.51
C ALA A 89 8.44 3.44 10.62
N ASP A 90 8.38 2.15 10.91
CA ASP A 90 9.36 1.45 11.73
C ASP A 90 10.67 1.23 10.95
N LEU A 91 10.52 0.93 9.66
CA LEU A 91 11.63 0.77 8.73
C LEU A 91 11.43 1.70 7.53
N LEU A 92 12.25 2.74 7.46
CA LEU A 92 12.31 3.64 6.31
C LEU A 92 13.49 3.27 5.40
N LEU A 93 13.17 2.86 4.18
CA LEU A 93 14.13 2.50 3.14
C LEU A 93 14.31 3.68 2.16
N PRO A 94 15.55 4.01 1.77
CA PRO A 94 15.78 5.03 0.75
C PRO A 94 15.35 4.50 -0.62
N GLU A 95 14.54 5.27 -1.32
CA GLU A 95 14.15 4.96 -2.69
C GLU A 95 15.09 5.61 -3.71
N THR A 96 15.27 4.98 -4.87
CA THR A 96 15.93 5.58 -6.03
C THR A 96 14.94 6.36 -6.88
N SER A 97 15.27 7.59 -7.29
CA SER A 97 14.47 8.37 -8.22
C SER A 97 14.42 7.73 -9.61
N PHE A 98 13.50 8.17 -10.46
CA PHE A 98 13.37 7.62 -11.81
C PHE A 98 14.64 7.80 -12.67
N MET A 99 15.49 8.80 -12.36
CA MET A 99 16.76 9.05 -13.07
C MET A 99 17.88 8.09 -12.65
N GLU A 100 17.71 7.38 -11.54
CA GLU A 100 18.72 6.53 -10.93
C GLU A 100 18.45 5.03 -11.16
N ARG A 101 17.38 4.70 -11.89
CA ARG A 101 16.98 3.31 -12.16
C ARG A 101 17.36 2.89 -13.56
N TRP A 102 17.80 1.64 -13.68
CA TRP A 102 17.98 0.96 -14.96
C TRP A 102 16.66 0.34 -15.45
N ASN A 103 15.61 1.15 -15.55
CA ASN A 103 14.28 0.72 -15.96
C ASN A 103 13.65 1.71 -16.95
N ILE A 104 12.85 1.20 -17.89
CA ILE A 104 12.02 2.01 -18.78
C ILE A 104 10.62 2.05 -18.20
N GLY A 105 10.18 3.23 -17.75
CA GLY A 105 8.80 3.43 -17.32
C GLY A 105 7.84 3.24 -18.49
N GLU A 106 6.82 2.41 -18.30
CA GLU A 106 5.72 2.34 -19.25
C GLU A 106 4.84 3.58 -19.13
N THR A 107 4.28 4.05 -20.24
CA THR A 107 3.23 5.07 -20.21
C THR A 107 1.91 4.46 -19.73
N TRP A 108 1.02 5.29 -19.19
CA TRP A 108 -0.28 4.88 -18.64
C TRP A 108 -1.20 4.13 -19.63
N VAL A 109 -0.88 4.05 -20.93
CA VAL A 109 -1.69 3.41 -21.98
C VAL A 109 -1.11 2.06 -22.51
N ARG A 110 0.18 1.71 -22.25
CA ARG A 110 0.96 0.55 -22.81
C ARG A 110 0.97 0.48 -24.37
N GLN A 111 2.02 0.20 -25.14
CA GLN A 111 3.37 -0.36 -24.95
C GLN A 111 4.42 0.60 -25.54
N ALA A 112 5.58 0.75 -24.88
CA ALA A 112 6.77 1.26 -25.57
C ALA A 112 7.38 0.12 -26.39
N ILE A 113 7.00 -0.01 -27.67
CA ILE A 113 7.72 -0.86 -28.62
C ILE A 113 8.92 -0.07 -29.12
N LEU A 114 10.13 -0.38 -28.64
CA LEU A 114 11.35 0.02 -29.34
C LEU A 114 11.77 -1.13 -30.25
N SER A 115 11.19 -1.22 -31.44
CA SER A 115 11.67 -2.14 -32.48
C SER A 115 12.83 -1.47 -33.21
N CYS A 116 14.07 -1.92 -32.96
CA CYS A 116 15.18 -1.63 -33.85
C CYS A 116 15.01 -2.51 -35.09
N GLN A 117 14.50 -1.95 -36.19
CA GLN A 117 14.62 -2.61 -37.49
C GLN A 117 16.08 -2.52 -37.93
N LYS A 118 16.81 -3.63 -37.82
CA LYS A 118 18.02 -3.84 -38.60
C LYS A 118 17.59 -4.15 -40.04
N ASN A 119 18.10 -3.38 -40.99
CA ASN A 119 18.07 -3.70 -42.42
C ASN A 119 18.73 -5.05 -42.70
#